data_AF-A0A2H0UGS4-F1
#
_entry.id   AF-A0A2H0UGS4-F1
#
_cell.length_a   1.000
_cell.length_b   1.000
_cell.length_c   1.000
_cell.angle_alpha   90.00
_cell.angle_beta   90.00
_cell.angle_gamma   90.00
#
_symmetry.space_group_name_H-M   'P 1'
#
loop_
_entity.id
_entity.type
_entity.pdbx_description
1 polymer ?
#
loop_
_entity_poly.entity_id
_entity_poly.type
_entity_poly.pdbx_seq_one_letter_code
_entity_poly.pdbx_strand_id
1 'polypeptide(L)'
;MLGYACMQPNKQKLIHHISRLEGQLESIKKELASPETDCEKSALTLKAASRSFSTLRMAFVSCFLEQKYLSENKESDPTYKALIQVINA
;
A
#
# COMPACT_ATOMS: atom_id res chain seq x y z
N MET A 1 -16.27 15.23 -21.35
CA MET A 1 -16.00 15.65 -19.96
C MET A 1 -15.31 14.47 -19.28
N LEU A 2 -13.98 14.43 -19.34
CA LEU A 2 -13.17 13.28 -18.91
C LEU A 2 -12.87 13.41 -17.41
N GLY A 3 -13.41 12.49 -16.62
CA GLY A 3 -13.16 12.44 -15.17
C GLY A 3 -11.82 11.78 -14.87
N TYR A 4 -10.88 12.54 -14.28
CA TYR A 4 -9.57 12.04 -13.83
C TYR A 4 -9.43 12.18 -12.31
N ALA A 5 -10.28 11.47 -11.58
CA ALA A 5 -9.98 11.10 -10.19
C ALA A 5 -9.36 9.70 -10.20
N CYS A 6 -8.55 9.35 -9.19
CA CYS A 6 -8.32 7.94 -8.88
C CYS A 6 -9.71 7.30 -8.72
N MET A 7 -10.12 6.53 -9.72
CA MET A 7 -11.52 6.14 -9.89
C MET A 7 -12.01 5.48 -8.60
N GLN A 8 -13.28 5.69 -8.21
CA GLN A 8 -13.89 5.00 -7.05
C GLN A 8 -13.49 3.51 -6.92
N PRO A 9 -13.44 2.70 -8.01
CA PRO A 9 -12.91 1.34 -7.96
C PRO A 9 -11.46 1.21 -7.45
N ASN A 10 -10.57 2.17 -7.73
CA ASN A 10 -9.19 2.17 -7.23
C ASN A 10 -9.11 2.49 -5.74
N LYS A 11 -9.96 3.40 -5.24
CA LYS A 11 -10.06 3.67 -3.80
C LYS A 11 -10.56 2.44 -3.04
N GLN A 12 -11.61 1.79 -3.52
CA GLN A 12 -12.12 0.57 -2.91
C GLN A 12 -11.09 -0.56 -2.93
N LYS A 13 -10.33 -0.71 -4.02
CA LYS A 13 -9.22 -1.68 -4.10
C LYS A 13 -8.12 -1.38 -3.09
N LEU A 14 -7.75 -0.11 -2.89
CA LEU A 14 -6.78 0.29 -1.87
C LEU A 14 -7.28 -0.02 -0.46
N ILE A 15 -8.55 0.29 -0.17
CA ILE A 15 -9.19 -0.03 1.12
C ILE A 15 -9.19 -1.55 1.36
N HIS A 16 -9.61 -2.35 0.38
CA HIS A 16 -9.58 -3.81 0.49
C HIS A 16 -8.16 -4.35 0.71
N HIS A 17 -7.17 -3.74 0.06
CA HIS A 17 -5.77 -4.12 0.24
C HIS A 17 -5.27 -3.81 1.66
N ILE A 18 -5.64 -2.66 2.22
CA ILE A 18 -5.36 -2.30 3.62
C ILE A 18 -6.02 -3.32 4.56
N SER A 19 -7.31 -3.62 4.39
CA SER A 19 -8.01 -4.59 5.25
C SER A 19 -7.38 -5.99 5.20
N ARG A 20 -6.87 -6.40 4.04
CA ARG A 20 -6.13 -7.66 3.92
C ARG A 20 -4.82 -7.62 4.72
N LEU A 21 -4.06 -6.54 4.62
CA LEU A 21 -2.82 -6.37 5.37
C LEU A 21 -3.09 -6.36 6.89
N GLU A 22 -4.14 -5.67 7.33
CA GLU A 22 -4.58 -5.67 8.73
C GLU A 22 -4.87 -7.10 9.22
N GLY A 23 -5.56 -7.91 8.43
CA GLY A 23 -5.82 -9.31 8.75
C GLY A 23 -4.53 -10.16 8.87
N GLN A 24 -3.52 -9.90 8.04
CA GLN A 24 -2.22 -10.56 8.15
C GLN A 24 -1.49 -10.17 9.43
N LEU A 25 -1.46 -8.88 9.76
CA LEU A 25 -0.84 -8.38 10.99
C LEU A 25 -1.56 -8.89 12.24
N GLU A 26 -2.89 -8.95 12.20
CA GLU A 26 -3.71 -9.51 13.28
C GLU A 26 -3.41 -10.99 13.50
N SER A 27 -3.27 -11.77 12.42
CA SER A 27 -2.88 -13.18 12.52
C SER A 27 -1.51 -13.37 13.17
N ILE A 28 -0.53 -12.52 12.84
CA ILE A 28 0.82 -12.59 13.43
C ILE A 28 0.76 -12.26 14.92
N LYS A 29 0.01 -11.21 15.32
CA LYS A 29 -0.17 -10.87 16.73
C LYS A 29 -0.78 -12.02 17.53
N LYS A 30 -1.80 -12.69 16.98
CA LYS A 30 -2.44 -13.85 17.63
C LYS A 30 -1.45 -15.00 17.83
N GLU A 31 -0.65 -15.30 16.82
CA GLU A 31 0.35 -16.37 16.86
C GLU A 31 1.48 -16.05 17.87
N LEU A 32 1.90 -14.78 17.96
CA LEU A 32 2.85 -14.32 18.99
C LEU A 32 2.32 -14.37 20.42
N ALA A 33 1.00 -14.27 20.60
CA ALA A 33 0.35 -14.40 21.91
C ALA A 33 0.03 -15.86 22.28
N SER A 34 0.25 -16.80 21.36
CA SER A 34 -0.01 -18.23 21.58
C SER A 34 1.06 -18.84 22.50
N PRO A 35 0.69 -19.73 23.44
CA PRO A 35 1.66 -20.50 24.22
C PRO A 35 2.45 -21.51 23.36
N GLU A 36 1.91 -21.90 22.21
CA GLU A 36 2.55 -22.73 21.20
C GLU A 36 2.54 -21.98 19.87
N THR A 37 3.62 -21.27 19.56
CA THR A 37 3.75 -20.48 18.33
C THR A 37 4.18 -21.35 17.16
N ASP A 38 3.42 -21.33 16.06
CA ASP A 38 3.92 -21.81 14.78
C ASP A 38 4.80 -20.72 14.12
N CYS A 39 6.10 -20.81 14.40
CA CYS A 39 7.10 -19.87 13.91
C CYS A 39 7.20 -19.86 12.38
N GLU A 40 7.04 -21.01 11.72
CA GLU A 40 7.14 -21.10 10.26
C GLU A 40 5.96 -20.39 9.60
N LYS A 41 4.74 -20.71 10.04
CA LYS A 41 3.52 -20.04 9.58
C LYS A 41 3.54 -18.53 9.85
N SER A 42 4.03 -18.12 11.02
CA SER A 42 4.22 -16.71 11.36
C SER A 42 5.17 -16.01 10.39
N ALA A 43 6.33 -16.62 10.12
CA ALA A 43 7.33 -16.07 9.22
C ALA A 43 6.81 -15.97 7.77
N LEU A 44 6.09 -16.97 7.29
CA LEU A 44 5.45 -16.94 5.97
C LEU A 44 4.37 -15.85 5.88
N THR A 45 3.57 -15.69 6.93
CA THR A 45 2.55 -14.63 7.01
C THR A 45 3.18 -13.24 7.04
N LEU A 46 4.26 -13.06 7.80
CA LEU A 46 5.02 -11.80 7.84
C LEU A 46 5.63 -11.46 6.48
N LYS A 47 6.19 -12.45 5.78
CA LYS A 47 6.69 -12.27 4.42
C LYS A 47 5.58 -11.86 3.45
N ALA A 48 4.39 -12.45 3.58
CA ALA A 48 3.24 -12.07 2.78
C ALA A 48 2.76 -10.62 3.09
N ALA A 49 2.76 -10.24 4.37
CA ALA A 49 2.43 -8.87 4.80
C ALA A 49 3.42 -7.85 4.24
N SER A 50 4.73 -8.12 4.31
CA SER A 50 5.78 -7.27 3.74
C SER A 50 5.58 -7.01 2.24
N ARG A 51 5.29 -8.07 1.47
CA ARG A 51 4.98 -7.96 0.03
C ARG A 51 3.69 -7.17 -0.23
N SER A 52 2.65 -7.39 0.59
CA SER A 52 1.39 -6.67 0.49
C SER A 52 1.60 -5.18 0.75
N PHE A 53 2.39 -4.81 1.76
CA PHE A 53 2.71 -3.43 2.08
C PHE A 53 3.49 -2.73 0.96
N SER A 54 4.51 -3.40 0.39
CA SER A 54 5.24 -2.88 -0.77
C SER A 54 4.32 -2.60 -1.97
N THR A 55 3.40 -3.53 -2.25
CA THR A 55 2.42 -3.36 -3.33
C THR A 55 1.42 -2.24 -3.04
N LEU A 56 0.96 -2.11 -1.78
CA LEU A 56 0.07 -1.04 -1.34
C LEU A 56 0.74 0.34 -1.49
N ARG A 57 2.00 0.48 -1.07
CA ARG A 57 2.81 1.70 -1.21
C ARG A 57 2.81 2.17 -2.67
N MET A 58 3.16 1.26 -3.59
CA MET A 58 3.23 1.56 -5.03
C MET A 58 1.87 1.98 -5.58
N ALA A 59 0.80 1.23 -5.28
CA ALA A 59 -0.54 1.51 -5.77
C ALA A 59 -1.09 2.84 -5.24
N PHE A 60 -0.85 3.14 -3.96
CA PHE A 60 -1.27 4.37 -3.32
C PHE A 60 -0.59 5.58 -3.98
N VAL A 61 0.73 5.57 -4.09
CA VAL A 61 1.47 6.70 -4.66
C VAL A 61 1.13 6.90 -6.15
N SER A 62 1.01 5.83 -6.93
CA SER A 62 0.65 5.92 -8.35
C SER A 62 -0.72 6.57 -8.56
N CYS A 63 -1.71 6.18 -7.75
CA CYS A 63 -3.05 6.79 -7.72
C CYS A 63 -3.02 8.30 -7.45
N PHE A 64 -2.12 8.78 -6.58
CA PHE A 64 -1.92 10.21 -6.30
C PHE A 64 -1.16 10.95 -7.41
N LEU A 65 -0.11 10.33 -7.96
CA LEU A 65 0.70 10.91 -9.03
C LEU A 65 -0.13 11.13 -10.30
N GLU A 66 -0.93 10.14 -10.68
CA GLU A 66 -1.86 10.22 -11.79
C GLU A 66 -2.87 11.36 -11.56
N GLN A 67 -3.47 11.46 -10.37
CA GLN A 67 -4.48 12.48 -10.10
C GLN A 67 -3.92 13.92 -10.15
N LYS A 68 -2.77 14.15 -9.53
CA LYS A 68 -2.27 15.52 -9.28
C LYS A 68 -1.40 16.07 -10.42
N TYR A 69 -0.71 15.22 -11.18
CA TYR A 69 0.36 15.67 -12.09
C TYR A 69 0.22 15.22 -13.54
N LEU A 70 -0.97 14.76 -13.95
CA LEU A 70 -1.23 14.36 -15.34
C LEU A 70 -1.11 15.52 -16.36
N SER A 71 -1.21 16.79 -15.92
CA SER A 71 -1.28 17.95 -16.82
C SER A 71 -0.49 19.20 -16.39
N GLU A 72 0.37 19.12 -15.37
CA GLU A 72 1.12 20.29 -14.85
C GLU A 72 2.64 20.09 -14.86
N ASN A 73 3.37 21.21 -14.82
CA ASN A 73 4.84 21.25 -14.76
C ASN A 73 5.32 20.79 -13.36
N LYS A 74 5.27 19.48 -13.16
CA LYS A 74 5.39 18.73 -11.89
C LYS A 74 6.77 18.75 -11.24
N GLU A 75 7.81 19.14 -11.98
CA GLU A 75 9.19 19.08 -11.48
C GLU A 75 9.51 20.10 -10.37
N SER A 76 8.73 21.18 -10.29
CA SER A 76 8.86 22.18 -9.21
C SER A 76 8.04 21.86 -7.96
N ASP A 77 7.12 20.88 -7.99
CA ASP A 77 6.32 20.55 -6.80
C ASP A 77 7.12 19.63 -5.86
N PRO A 78 7.45 20.07 -4.63
CA PRO A 78 8.16 19.24 -3.64
C PRO A 78 7.41 17.96 -3.29
N THR A 79 6.08 17.95 -3.39
CA THR A 79 5.23 16.78 -3.15
C THR A 79 5.46 15.72 -4.22
N TYR A 80 5.67 16.11 -5.50
CA TYR A 80 5.99 15.15 -6.57
C TYR A 80 7.30 14.42 -6.26
N LYS A 81 8.34 15.16 -5.86
CA LYS A 81 9.64 14.59 -5.50
C LYS A 81 9.53 13.63 -4.31
N ALA A 82 8.78 14.01 -3.28
CA ALA A 82 8.53 13.15 -2.12
C ALA A 82 7.83 11.83 -2.51
N LEU A 83 6.81 11.89 -3.38
CA LEU A 83 6.09 10.71 -3.85
C LEU A 83 6.99 9.79 -4.69
N ILE A 84 7.81 10.34 -5.59
CA ILE A 84 8.78 9.56 -6.38
C ILE A 84 9.81 8.86 -5.49
N GLN A 85 10.31 9.53 -4.44
CA GLN A 85 11.21 8.91 -3.46
C GLN A 85 10.55 7.73 -2.76
N VAL A 86 9.27 7.86 -2.38
CA VAL A 86 8.51 6.76 -1.78
C VAL A 86 8.37 5.58 -2.74
N ILE A 87 8.25 5.79 -4.06
CA ILE A 87 8.20 4.71 -5.06
C ILE A 87 9.52 3.93 -5.12
N ASN A 88 10.66 4.64 -5.13
CA ASN A 88 11.99 4.09 -5.37
C ASN A 88 12.70 3.53 -4.11
N ALA A 89 12.07 3.64 -2.93
CA ALA A 89 12.54 3.06 -1.67
C ALA A 89 12.22 1.56 -1.56
#